data_AF-A0A1G8ARC7-F1
#
_entry.id   AF-A0A1G8ARC7-F1
#
_cell.length_a   1.000
_cell.length_b   1.000
_cell.length_c   1.000
_cell.angle_alpha   90.00
_cell.angle_beta   90.00
_cell.angle_gamma   90.00
#
_symmetry.space_group_name_H-M   'P 1'
#
loop_
_entity.id
_entity.type
_entity.pdbx_description
1 polymer ?
#
loop_
_entity_poly.entity_id
_entity_poly.type
_entity_poly.pdbx_seq_one_letter_code
_entity_poly.pdbx_strand_id
1 'polypeptide(L)'
;MRIALDDAAPLYRHAPEAQEAKATGERAIQRFMEEVLPEAQQTTRIQAAELIKTTLSTVGKEFSEHPRTSAEIENYSNAMADMFCAYLERLSIA
;
A
#
# COMPACT_ATOMS: atom_id res chain seq x y z
N MET A 1 9.73 10.65 -5.54
CA MET A 1 9.10 11.86 -6.11
C MET A 1 7.57 11.70 -6.18
N ARG A 2 6.89 11.76 -5.03
CA ARG A 2 5.41 11.78 -4.96
C ARG A 2 4.85 13.21 -4.85
N ILE A 3 5.68 14.16 -4.40
CA ILE A 3 5.36 15.59 -4.30
C ILE A 3 5.16 16.23 -5.68
N ALA A 4 6.02 15.93 -6.66
CA ALA A 4 5.90 16.52 -8.00
C ALA A 4 4.61 16.15 -8.74
N LEU A 5 4.04 14.97 -8.48
CA LEU A 5 2.71 14.57 -8.99
C LEU A 5 1.56 15.20 -8.20
N ASP A 6 1.75 15.43 -6.90
CA ASP A 6 0.77 16.12 -6.04
C ASP A 6 0.64 17.62 -6.41
N ASP A 7 1.76 18.26 -6.80
CA ASP A 7 1.81 19.68 -7.21
C ASP A 7 1.44 19.92 -8.68
N ALA A 8 1.61 18.93 -9.57
CA ALA A 8 1.46 19.14 -11.01
C ALA A 8 0.03 19.27 -11.54
N ALA A 9 -1.00 18.74 -10.86
CA ALA A 9 -2.38 18.91 -11.34
C ALA A 9 -3.47 18.49 -10.34
N PRO A 10 -4.18 19.45 -9.71
CA PRO A 10 -5.44 19.18 -9.03
C PRO A 10 -6.47 18.46 -9.93
N LEU A 11 -6.40 18.70 -11.24
CA LEU A 11 -7.30 18.11 -12.25
C LEU A 11 -6.98 16.64 -12.56
N TYR A 12 -5.74 16.18 -12.39
CA TYR A 12 -5.36 14.80 -12.70
C TYR A 12 -5.99 13.79 -11.74
N ARG A 13 -6.24 14.20 -10.48
CA ARG A 13 -6.96 13.36 -9.51
C ARG A 13 -8.41 13.04 -9.91
N HIS A 14 -9.01 13.88 -10.76
CA HIS A 14 -10.39 13.70 -11.23
C HIS A 14 -10.47 13.10 -12.64
N ALA A 15 -9.33 12.84 -13.28
CA ALA A 15 -9.29 12.18 -14.56
C ALA A 15 -9.83 10.73 -14.42
N PRO A 16 -10.65 10.25 -15.37
CA PRO A 16 -11.16 8.87 -15.37
C PRO A 16 -10.04 7.84 -15.18
N GLU A 17 -8.89 8.06 -15.80
CA GLU A 17 -7.73 7.17 -15.75
C GLU A 17 -7.16 7.02 -14.31
N ALA A 18 -7.15 8.12 -13.54
CA ALA A 18 -6.70 8.09 -12.15
C ALA A 18 -7.70 7.35 -11.24
N GLN A 19 -9.00 7.50 -11.51
CA GLN A 19 -10.05 6.78 -10.78
C GLN A 19 -10.02 5.28 -11.09
N GLU A 20 -9.87 4.91 -12.36
CA GLU A 20 -9.75 3.53 -12.80
C GLU A 20 -8.51 2.84 -12.23
N ALA A 21 -7.36 3.52 -12.24
CA ALA A 21 -6.14 3.01 -11.62
C ALA A 21 -6.34 2.76 -10.12
N LYS A 22 -6.98 3.70 -9.41
CA LYS A 22 -7.31 3.55 -7.99
C LYS A 22 -8.25 2.36 -7.73
N ALA A 23 -9.34 2.27 -8.49
CA ALA A 23 -10.30 1.18 -8.36
C ALA A 23 -9.68 -0.19 -8.69
N THR A 24 -8.77 -0.23 -9.66
CA THR A 24 -8.01 -1.44 -9.99
C THR A 24 -7.08 -1.85 -8.86
N GLY A 25 -6.37 -0.89 -8.26
CA GLY A 25 -5.55 -1.14 -7.08
C GLY A 25 -6.37 -1.62 -5.87
N GLU A 26 -7.56 -1.07 -5.66
CA GLU A 26 -8.46 -1.49 -4.58
C GLU A 26 -8.98 -2.92 -4.78
N ARG A 27 -9.32 -3.31 -6.01
CA ARG A 27 -9.68 -4.72 -6.30
C ARG A 27 -8.48 -5.65 -6.14
N ALA A 28 -7.28 -5.22 -6.52
CA ALA A 28 -6.08 -6.02 -6.38
C ALA A 28 -5.75 -6.30 -4.90
N ILE A 29 -5.84 -5.30 -4.02
CA ILE A 29 -5.55 -5.52 -2.59
C ILE A 29 -6.62 -6.38 -1.90
N GLN A 30 -7.89 -6.27 -2.30
CA GLN A 30 -8.95 -7.15 -1.79
C GLN A 30 -8.68 -8.61 -2.15
N ARG A 31 -8.41 -8.90 -3.43
CA ARG A 31 -8.07 -10.27 -3.88
C ARG A 31 -6.82 -10.80 -3.19
N PHE A 32 -5.78 -9.97 -3.07
CA PHE A 32 -4.58 -10.33 -2.34
C PHE A 32 -4.89 -10.76 -0.90
N MET A 33 -5.72 -10.00 -0.16
CA MET A 33 -6.09 -10.38 1.21
C MET A 33 -6.93 -11.65 1.27
N GLU A 34 -7.75 -11.93 0.26
CA GLU A 34 -8.47 -13.21 0.16
C GLU A 34 -7.51 -14.39 -0.03
N GLU A 35 -6.45 -14.21 -0.83
CA GLU A 35 -5.42 -15.23 -1.08
C GLU A 35 -4.52 -15.46 0.14
N VAL A 36 -4.08 -14.41 0.82
CA VAL A 36 -3.12 -14.52 1.94
C VAL A 36 -3.78 -14.82 3.29
N LEU A 37 -5.07 -14.54 3.46
CA LEU A 37 -5.82 -14.77 4.70
C LEU A 37 -7.12 -15.55 4.43
N PRO A 38 -7.08 -16.75 3.79
CA PRO A 38 -8.26 -17.45 3.29
C PRO A 38 -9.24 -17.90 4.38
N GLU A 39 -8.77 -18.06 5.62
CA GLU A 39 -9.60 -18.47 6.76
C GLU A 39 -10.05 -17.27 7.62
N ALA A 40 -9.47 -16.08 7.42
CA ALA A 40 -9.83 -14.91 8.21
C ALA A 40 -11.20 -14.36 7.81
N GLN A 41 -11.91 -13.77 8.78
CA GLN A 41 -13.19 -13.11 8.54
C GLN A 41 -13.04 -11.93 7.57
N GLN A 42 -14.09 -11.65 6.79
CA GLN A 42 -14.09 -10.54 5.83
C GLN A 42 -13.74 -9.19 6.47
N THR A 43 -14.24 -8.92 7.68
CA THR A 43 -13.94 -7.70 8.45
C THR A 43 -12.45 -7.58 8.76
N THR A 44 -11.79 -8.69 9.08
CA THR A 44 -10.34 -8.74 9.34
C THR A 44 -9.55 -8.45 8.07
N ARG A 45 -9.94 -9.05 6.93
CA ARG A 45 -9.30 -8.79 5.62
C ARG A 45 -9.42 -7.32 5.21
N ILE A 46 -10.61 -6.74 5.38
CA ILE A 46 -10.86 -5.31 5.07
C ILE A 46 -9.97 -4.43 5.94
N GLN A 47 -9.92 -4.70 7.24
CA GLN A 47 -9.08 -3.93 8.17
C GLN A 47 -7.59 -4.06 7.84
N ALA A 48 -7.12 -5.28 7.52
CA ALA A 48 -5.73 -5.54 7.16
C ALA A 48 -5.35 -4.83 5.83
N ALA A 49 -6.22 -4.89 4.82
CA ALA A 49 -6.06 -4.18 3.56
C ALA A 49 -5.89 -2.67 3.76
N GLU A 50 -6.81 -2.06 4.51
CA GLU A 50 -6.79 -0.61 4.76
C GLU A 50 -5.56 -0.18 5.57
N LEU A 51 -5.16 -0.97 6.57
CA LEU A 51 -3.97 -0.66 7.37
C LEU A 51 -2.69 -0.73 6.52
N ILE A 52 -2.50 -1.80 5.75
CA ILE A 52 -1.32 -1.96 4.88
C ILE A 52 -1.29 -0.87 3.81
N LYS A 53 -2.42 -0.59 3.14
CA LYS A 53 -2.54 0.45 2.12
C LYS A 53 -2.19 1.83 2.68
N THR A 54 -2.73 2.16 3.85
CA THR A 54 -2.49 3.45 4.51
C THR A 54 -1.02 3.60 4.89
N THR A 55 -0.44 2.59 5.54
CA THR A 55 0.98 2.61 5.93
C THR A 55 1.88 2.74 4.71
N LEU A 56 1.69 1.91 3.67
CA LEU A 56 2.48 1.98 2.44
C LEU A 56 2.38 3.35 1.76
N SER A 57 1.17 3.94 1.74
CA SER A 57 0.93 5.23 1.08
C SER A 57 1.54 6.39 1.85
N THR A 58 1.31 6.46 3.17
CA THR A 58 1.76 7.55 4.03
C THR A 58 3.27 7.51 4.21
N VAL A 59 3.79 6.35 4.63
CA VAL A 59 5.22 6.19 4.92
C VAL A 59 6.03 6.23 3.61
N GLY A 60 5.52 5.60 2.54
CA GLY A 60 6.17 5.66 1.23
C GLY A 60 6.19 7.06 0.65
N LYS A 61 5.16 7.89 0.92
CA LYS A 61 5.16 9.31 0.54
C LYS A 61 6.32 10.02 1.25
N GLU A 62 6.33 10.03 2.58
CA GLU A 62 7.33 10.69 3.42
C GLU A 62 8.77 10.23 3.10
N PHE A 63 8.97 8.93 2.97
CA PHE A 63 10.28 8.37 2.63
C PHE A 63 10.80 8.90 1.28
N SER A 64 9.90 9.08 0.30
CA SER A 64 10.23 9.49 -1.06
C SER A 64 10.33 11.00 -1.31
N GLU A 65 10.17 11.82 -0.26
CA GLU A 65 10.25 13.30 -0.34
C GLU A 65 11.67 13.80 -0.57
N HIS A 66 12.67 12.99 -0.18
CA HIS A 66 14.08 13.29 -0.35
C HIS A 66 14.71 12.32 -1.36
N PRO A 67 15.78 12.71 -2.07
CA PRO A 67 16.56 11.77 -2.87
C PRO A 67 17.03 10.58 -2.02
N ARG A 68 16.92 9.38 -2.57
CA ARG A 68 17.36 8.12 -1.95
C ARG A 68 18.26 7.37 -2.90
N THR A 69 19.29 6.74 -2.37
CA THR A 69 20.08 5.75 -3.09
C THR A 69 19.29 4.46 -3.26
N SER A 70 19.67 3.64 -4.24
CA SER A 70 19.05 2.33 -4.44
C SER A 70 19.14 1.44 -3.20
N ALA A 71 20.27 1.48 -2.48
CA ALA A 71 20.47 0.71 -1.25
C ALA A 71 19.54 1.18 -0.11
N GLU A 72 19.31 2.49 0.03
CA GLU A 72 18.36 3.01 1.02
C GLU A 72 16.92 2.59 0.69
N ILE A 73 16.55 2.61 -0.61
CA ILE A 73 15.22 2.17 -1.05
C ILE A 73 15.02 0.69 -0.71
N GLU A 74 16.00 -0.16 -1.07
CA GLU A 74 15.94 -1.61 -0.84
C GLU A 74 15.84 -1.93 0.66
N ASN A 75 16.72 -1.36 1.48
CA ASN A 75 16.71 -1.58 2.92
C ASN A 75 15.38 -1.17 3.55
N TYR A 76 14.84 -0.02 3.15
CA TYR A 76 13.58 0.48 3.69
C TYR A 76 12.37 -0.32 3.22
N SER A 77 12.34 -0.71 1.95
CA SER A 77 11.26 -1.56 1.42
C SER A 77 11.26 -2.94 2.05
N ASN A 78 12.44 -3.52 2.31
CA ASN A 78 12.56 -4.81 2.98
C ASN A 78 12.05 -4.72 4.42
N ALA A 79 12.45 -3.70 5.18
CA ALA A 79 11.96 -3.50 6.54
C ALA A 79 10.43 -3.32 6.61
N MET A 80 9.85 -2.59 5.65
CA MET A 80 8.39 -2.43 5.56
C MET A 80 7.69 -3.73 5.18
N ALA A 81 8.26 -4.51 4.25
CA ALA A 81 7.76 -5.82 3.87
C ALA A 81 7.79 -6.79 5.07
N ASP A 82 8.88 -6.83 5.84
CA ASP A 82 8.99 -7.65 7.05
C ASP A 82 7.87 -7.34 8.05
N MET A 83 7.58 -6.05 8.28
CA MET A 83 6.48 -5.62 9.15
C MET A 83 5.11 -6.09 8.63
N PHE A 84 4.87 -6.00 7.31
CA PHE A 84 3.61 -6.46 6.71
C PHE A 84 3.48 -7.98 6.76
N CYS A 85 4.55 -8.71 6.42
CA CYS A 85 4.59 -10.17 6.50
C CYS A 85 4.29 -10.65 7.92
N ALA A 86 5.00 -10.12 8.93
CA ALA A 86 4.77 -10.49 10.32
C ALA A 86 3.34 -10.19 10.80
N TYR A 87 2.76 -9.07 10.34
CA TYR A 87 1.36 -8.74 10.65
C TYR A 87 0.39 -9.74 10.02
N LEU A 88 0.55 -10.06 8.73
CA LEU A 88 -0.30 -11.00 8.00
C LEU A 88 -0.17 -12.43 8.54
N GLU A 89 1.06 -12.88 8.84
CA GLU A 89 1.31 -14.18 9.48
C GLU A 89 0.63 -14.29 10.84
N ARG A 90 0.61 -13.20 11.62
CA ARG A 90 -0.08 -13.20 12.90
C ARG A 90 -1.60 -13.27 12.74
N LEU A 91 -2.14 -12.66 11.69
CA LEU A 91 -3.58 -12.73 11.38
C LEU A 91 -4.01 -14.09 10.81
N SER A 92 -3.11 -14.82 10.15
CA SER A 92 -3.45 -16.13 9.57
C SER A 92 -3.56 -17.25 10.63
N ILE A 93 -3.02 -17.01 11.82
CA ILE A 93 -3.05 -17.95 12.97
C ILE A 93 -4.15 -17.57 13.99
N ALA A 94 -4.76 -16.40 13.84
CA ALA A 94 -5.80 -15.87 14.74
C ALA A 94 -7.21 -16.29 14.32
#